data_AF-A0AA85J585-F1
#
_entry.id   AF-A0AA85J585-F1
#
_cell.length_a   1.000
_cell.length_b   1.000
_cell.length_c   1.000
_cell.angle_alpha   90.00
_cell.angle_beta   90.00
_cell.angle_gamma   90.00
#
_symmetry.space_group_name_H-M   'P 1'
#
loop_
_entity.id
_entity.type
_entity.pdbx_description
1 polymer ?
#
loop_
_entity_poly.entity_id
_entity_poly.type
_entity_poly.pdbx_seq_one_letter_code
_entity_poly.pdbx_strand_id
1 'polypeptide(L)'
;MKAAVNKGISSRRDIFEFLKSRGKLMEYYSDEPIRNSLTRICFATYEQMELYKQFPEVVGIDSTYNTNKGKYSLFQLLVTDNFGRGRPVLFAWTRKEFKRDVVWILDCFRQIMEDTSKTESFIMDCAQAEIAAVKLTHRQAHIVLCSFHVCRAFCRKTRNPIVKNYLCRLVQCKRRSE
;
A
#
# COMPACT_ATOMS: atom_id res chain seq x y z
N MET A 1 20.93 -3.52 -21.87
CA MET A 1 19.98 -3.03 -22.90
C MET A 1 19.05 -2.02 -22.25
N LYS A 2 19.21 -0.71 -22.54
CA LYS A 2 18.29 0.32 -22.08
C LYS A 2 17.04 0.25 -22.96
N ALA A 3 15.93 -0.25 -22.42
CA ALA A 3 14.67 -0.23 -23.14
C ALA A 3 14.24 1.23 -23.34
N ALA A 4 13.98 1.59 -24.59
CA ALA A 4 13.55 2.92 -25.02
C ALA A 4 12.21 3.29 -24.35
N VAL A 5 12.27 4.07 -23.27
CA VAL A 5 11.10 4.81 -22.75
C VAL A 5 11.10 6.16 -23.45
N ASN A 6 10.64 6.19 -24.70
CA ASN A 6 10.53 7.44 -25.47
C ASN A 6 9.30 7.47 -26.39
N LYS A 7 8.18 6.89 -25.94
CA LYS A 7 6.86 7.33 -26.39
C LYS A 7 6.25 8.13 -25.24
N GLY A 8 6.02 9.42 -25.48
CA GLY A 8 5.39 10.29 -24.50
C GLY A 8 4.07 9.67 -24.04
N ILE A 9 3.99 9.38 -22.74
CA ILE A 9 2.74 9.00 -22.10
C ILE A 9 1.84 10.25 -22.16
N SER A 10 0.87 10.27 -23.06
CA SER A 10 0.08 11.45 -23.37
C SER A 10 -1.34 11.39 -22.80
N SER A 11 -1.79 10.17 -22.46
CA SER A 11 -3.16 9.93 -21.98
C SER A 11 -3.22 8.90 -20.85
N ARG A 12 -4.34 8.87 -20.13
CA ARG A 12 -4.65 7.80 -19.14
C ARG A 12 -4.57 6.41 -19.76
N ARG A 13 -5.04 6.26 -21.00
CA ARG A 13 -5.00 4.98 -21.72
C ARG A 13 -3.54 4.52 -21.90
N ASP A 14 -2.65 5.43 -22.28
CA ASP A 14 -1.22 5.10 -22.47
C ASP A 14 -0.58 4.60 -21.16
N ILE A 15 -0.92 5.24 -20.02
CA ILE A 15 -0.47 4.78 -18.70
C ILE A 15 -0.99 3.37 -18.42
N PHE A 16 -2.25 3.10 -18.71
CA PHE A 16 -2.88 1.83 -18.34
C PHE A 16 -2.36 0.69 -19.21
N GLU A 17 -2.18 0.93 -20.51
CA GLU A 17 -1.51 0.00 -21.41
C GLU A 17 -0.06 -0.24 -20.99
N PHE A 18 0.66 0.80 -20.57
CA PHE A 18 2.01 0.65 -20.04
C PHE A 18 2.04 -0.24 -18.79
N LEU A 19 1.14 0.00 -17.82
CA LEU A 19 1.04 -0.81 -16.61
C LEU A 19 0.69 -2.27 -16.94
N LYS A 20 -0.30 -2.50 -17.82
CA LYS A 20 -0.69 -3.84 -18.29
C LYS A 20 0.44 -4.55 -19.06
N SER A 21 1.29 -3.81 -19.75
CA SER A 21 2.45 -4.38 -20.46
C SER A 21 3.57 -4.86 -19.52
N ARG A 22 3.57 -4.39 -18.27
CA ARG A 22 4.63 -4.64 -17.27
C ARG A 22 4.14 -5.40 -16.03
N GLY A 23 2.86 -5.75 -15.97
CA GLY A 23 2.27 -6.41 -14.81
C GLY A 23 0.75 -6.48 -14.90
N LYS A 24 0.09 -6.47 -13.74
CA LYS A 24 -1.36 -6.57 -13.63
C LYS A 24 -1.94 -5.24 -13.15
N LEU A 25 -3.05 -4.82 -13.77
CA LEU A 25 -3.82 -3.63 -13.41
C LEU A 25 -5.29 -4.00 -13.27
N MET A 26 -5.86 -3.65 -12.12
CA MET A 26 -7.27 -3.77 -11.78
C MET A 26 -7.89 -2.37 -11.69
N GLU A 27 -9.09 -2.24 -12.23
CA GLU A 27 -9.82 -0.97 -12.32
C GLU A 27 -11.19 -1.14 -11.65
N TYR A 28 -11.63 -0.13 -10.90
CA TYR A 28 -12.99 -0.06 -10.38
C TYR A 28 -13.65 1.24 -10.78
N TYR A 29 -14.75 1.12 -11.51
CA TYR A 29 -15.59 2.22 -11.93
C TYR A 29 -16.77 2.38 -10.96
N SER A 30 -17.21 3.61 -10.70
CA SER A 30 -18.31 3.85 -9.78
C SER A 30 -19.59 3.20 -10.27
N ASP A 31 -20.36 2.66 -9.33
CA ASP A 31 -21.70 2.10 -9.58
C ASP A 31 -22.76 3.19 -9.83
N GLU A 32 -22.36 4.48 -9.85
CA GLU A 32 -23.29 5.58 -10.12
C GLU A 32 -23.76 5.57 -11.59
N PRO A 33 -25.09 5.51 -11.85
CA PRO A 33 -25.64 5.28 -13.19
C PRO A 33 -25.28 6.34 -14.24
N ILE A 34 -25.03 7.57 -13.79
CA ILE A 34 -24.92 8.75 -14.66
C ILE A 34 -23.46 9.04 -15.02
N ARG A 35 -22.49 8.50 -14.27
CA ARG A 35 -21.09 8.85 -14.43
C ARG A 35 -20.20 7.63 -14.26
N ASN A 36 -19.82 7.01 -15.37
CA ASN A 36 -18.82 5.93 -15.42
C ASN A 36 -17.42 6.48 -15.08
N SER A 37 -17.20 6.79 -13.80
CA SER A 37 -15.99 7.41 -13.30
C SER A 37 -15.10 6.36 -12.65
N LEU A 38 -13.84 6.32 -13.06
CA LEU A 38 -12.85 5.47 -12.41
C LEU A 38 -12.62 5.99 -10.98
N THR A 39 -12.85 5.15 -9.99
CA THR A 39 -12.75 5.53 -8.56
C THR A 39 -11.67 4.78 -7.81
N ARG A 40 -11.23 3.63 -8.33
CA ARG A 40 -10.10 2.88 -7.78
C ARG A 40 -9.25 2.26 -8.88
N ILE A 41 -7.94 2.21 -8.63
CA ILE A 41 -6.98 1.44 -9.42
C ILE A 41 -6.07 0.68 -8.48
N CYS A 42 -5.64 -0.50 -8.91
CA CYS A 42 -4.70 -1.33 -8.17
C CYS A 42 -3.78 -2.01 -9.16
N PHE A 43 -2.47 -1.94 -8.96
CA PHE A 43 -1.52 -2.57 -9.85
C PHE A 43 -0.24 -3.04 -9.15
N ALA A 44 0.41 -4.00 -9.79
CA ALA A 44 1.76 -4.43 -9.48
C ALA A 44 2.49 -4.76 -10.78
N THR A 45 3.80 -4.49 -10.85
CA THR A 45 4.65 -5.00 -11.93
C THR A 45 4.97 -6.47 -11.70
N TYR A 46 5.44 -7.17 -12.74
CA TYR A 46 5.90 -8.56 -12.59
C TYR A 46 7.05 -8.68 -11.58
N GLU A 47 7.97 -7.72 -11.54
CA GLU A 47 9.06 -7.73 -10.55
C GLU A 47 8.54 -7.58 -9.12
N GLN A 48 7.46 -6.81 -8.92
CA GLN A 48 6.83 -6.67 -7.61
C GLN A 48 6.10 -7.94 -7.18
N MET A 49 5.46 -8.64 -8.13
CA MET A 49 4.84 -9.94 -7.88
C MET A 49 5.87 -10.99 -7.50
N GLU A 50 6.99 -11.07 -8.23
CA GLU A 50 8.10 -11.98 -7.90
C GLU A 50 8.74 -11.64 -6.56
N LEU A 51 8.83 -10.35 -6.22
CA LEU A 51 9.34 -9.94 -4.92
C LEU A 51 8.43 -10.38 -3.77
N TYR A 52 7.10 -10.30 -3.95
CA TYR A 52 6.17 -10.84 -2.96
C TYR A 52 6.32 -12.36 -2.80
N LYS A 53 6.48 -13.11 -3.90
CA LYS A 53 6.70 -14.57 -3.82
C LYS A 53 7.95 -14.95 -3.03
N GLN A 54 8.97 -14.09 -3.01
CA GLN A 54 10.20 -14.30 -2.24
C GLN A 54 10.06 -13.95 -0.74
N PHE A 55 9.18 -13.02 -0.38
CA PHE A 55 9.01 -12.53 0.99
C PHE A 55 7.51 -12.39 1.37
N PRO A 56 6.70 -13.45 1.28
CA PRO A 56 5.24 -13.35 1.42
C PRO A 56 4.74 -13.25 2.87
N GLU A 57 5.58 -13.59 3.85
CA GLU A 57 5.19 -13.88 5.23
C GLU A 57 4.61 -12.67 5.95
N VAL A 58 5.20 -11.49 5.69
CA VAL A 58 4.85 -10.24 6.37
C VAL A 58 4.58 -9.15 5.34
N VAL A 59 3.35 -8.65 5.33
CA VAL A 59 2.91 -7.57 4.44
C VAL A 59 2.61 -6.31 5.25
N GLY A 60 3.32 -5.23 4.97
CA GLY A 60 2.96 -3.89 5.42
C GLY A 60 1.83 -3.32 4.56
N ILE A 61 0.84 -2.66 5.16
CA ILE A 61 -0.12 -1.82 4.46
C ILE A 61 -0.05 -0.42 5.09
N ASP A 62 0.07 0.59 4.22
CA ASP A 62 0.09 2.00 4.63
C ASP A 62 -0.69 2.82 3.59
N SER A 63 -1.40 3.84 4.08
CA SER A 63 -2.13 4.78 3.26
C SER A 63 -1.65 6.20 3.49
N THR A 64 -1.49 6.95 2.40
CA THR A 64 -1.21 8.38 2.43
C THR A 64 -2.42 9.14 1.92
N TYR A 65 -3.16 9.74 2.85
CA TYR A 65 -4.32 10.56 2.53
C TYR A 65 -3.91 11.94 2.00
N ASN A 66 -4.70 12.50 1.08
CA ASN A 66 -4.61 13.90 0.62
C ASN A 66 -3.30 14.34 -0.03
N THR A 67 -2.53 13.43 -0.63
CA THR A 67 -1.26 13.77 -1.28
C THR A 67 -1.41 14.28 -2.72
N ASN A 68 -2.61 14.26 -3.30
CA ASN A 68 -2.87 14.70 -4.68
C ASN A 68 -4.08 15.65 -4.80
N LYS A 69 -4.12 16.42 -5.90
CA LYS A 69 -5.19 17.40 -6.21
C LYS A 69 -6.59 16.76 -6.25
N GLY A 70 -6.68 15.48 -6.59
CA GLY A 70 -7.93 14.72 -6.66
C GLY A 70 -8.43 14.20 -5.31
N LYS A 71 -7.67 14.40 -4.22
CA LYS A 71 -7.94 13.85 -2.89
C LYS A 71 -8.11 12.32 -2.88
N TYR A 72 -7.39 11.63 -3.76
CA TYR A 72 -7.27 10.18 -3.70
C TYR A 72 -6.28 9.79 -2.60
N SER A 73 -6.56 8.66 -1.97
CA SER A 73 -5.65 7.96 -1.09
C SER A 73 -4.75 7.06 -1.89
N LEU A 74 -3.45 7.10 -1.62
CA LEU A 74 -2.50 6.13 -2.16
C LEU A 74 -2.21 5.09 -1.08
N PHE A 75 -2.58 3.85 -1.34
CA PHE A 75 -2.22 2.67 -0.57
C PHE A 75 -0.98 2.00 -1.16
N GLN A 76 -0.10 1.55 -0.28
CA GLN A 76 1.06 0.74 -0.63
C GLN A 76 1.02 -0.54 0.19
N LEU A 77 1.14 -1.68 -0.48
CA LEU A 77 1.47 -2.93 0.17
C LEU A 77 2.96 -3.17 0.00
N LEU A 78 3.63 -3.49 1.09
CA LEU A 78 5.08 -3.55 1.21
C LEU A 78 5.49 -4.91 1.78
N VAL A 79 6.59 -5.47 1.30
CA VAL A 79 7.29 -6.57 1.99
C VAL A 79 8.62 -6.05 2.53
N THR A 80 9.26 -6.82 3.42
CA THR A 80 10.62 -6.51 3.88
C THR A 80 11.59 -7.48 3.21
N ASP A 81 12.54 -6.96 2.44
CA ASP A 81 13.58 -7.79 1.83
C ASP A 81 14.62 -8.29 2.87
N ASN A 82 15.50 -9.19 2.45
CA ASN A 82 16.58 -9.73 3.28
C ASN A 82 17.60 -8.68 3.75
N PHE A 83 17.56 -7.44 3.25
CA PHE A 83 18.36 -6.32 3.74
C PHE A 83 17.60 -5.45 4.76
N GLY A 84 16.42 -5.90 5.20
CA GLY A 84 15.57 -5.17 6.13
C GLY A 84 14.93 -3.93 5.50
N ARG A 85 14.81 -3.86 4.17
CA ARG A 85 14.23 -2.72 3.46
C ARG A 85 12.80 -3.00 3.08
N GLY A 86 11.92 -2.04 3.37
CA GLY A 86 10.56 -2.05 2.85
C GLY A 86 10.57 -1.90 1.32
N ARG A 87 9.92 -2.81 0.61
CA ARG A 87 9.82 -2.82 -0.84
C ARG A 87 8.34 -2.88 -1.25
N PRO A 88 7.86 -1.93 -2.06
CA PRO A 88 6.45 -1.94 -2.47
C PRO A 88 6.21 -3.09 -3.44
N VAL A 89 5.21 -3.90 -3.14
CA VAL A 89 4.76 -5.01 -3.98
C VAL A 89 3.45 -4.72 -4.68
N LEU A 90 2.67 -3.74 -4.20
CA LEU A 90 1.43 -3.34 -4.85
C LEU A 90 1.10 -1.89 -4.50
N PHE A 91 0.56 -1.17 -5.48
CA PHE A 91 0.03 0.17 -5.30
C PHE A 91 -1.46 0.17 -5.59
N ALA A 92 -2.22 0.94 -4.81
CA ALA A 92 -3.61 1.21 -5.11
C ALA A 92 -3.98 2.66 -4.84
N TRP A 93 -4.86 3.21 -5.67
CA TRP A 93 -5.51 4.49 -5.42
C TRP A 93 -6.98 4.28 -5.19
N THR A 94 -7.52 4.96 -4.19
CA THR A 94 -8.95 4.97 -3.91
C THR A 94 -9.41 6.39 -3.63
N ARG A 95 -10.64 6.73 -4.04
CA ARG A 95 -11.22 8.04 -3.71
C ARG A 95 -11.60 8.16 -2.22
N LYS A 96 -11.77 7.03 -1.55
CA LYS A 96 -12.22 6.88 -0.16
C LYS A 96 -11.48 5.72 0.51
N GLU A 97 -11.33 5.80 1.82
CA GLU A 97 -10.65 4.78 2.65
C GLU A 97 -11.66 4.03 3.53
N PHE A 98 -12.90 3.83 3.06
CA PHE A 98 -13.85 3.04 3.83
C PHE A 98 -13.43 1.57 3.80
N LYS A 99 -13.94 0.77 4.75
CA LYS A 99 -13.70 -0.68 4.81
C LYS A 99 -13.86 -1.35 3.44
N ARG A 100 -14.92 -1.04 2.69
CA ARG A 100 -15.17 -1.60 1.35
C ARG A 100 -14.08 -1.28 0.33
N ASP A 101 -13.46 -0.11 0.43
CA ASP A 101 -12.40 0.31 -0.47
C ASP A 101 -11.12 -0.48 -0.17
N VAL A 102 -10.80 -0.68 1.12
CA VAL A 102 -9.65 -1.49 1.54
C VAL A 102 -9.87 -2.98 1.27
N VAL A 103 -11.09 -3.49 1.45
CA VAL A 103 -11.46 -4.87 1.05
C VAL A 103 -11.20 -5.07 -0.44
N TRP A 104 -11.63 -4.13 -1.28
CA TRP A 104 -11.36 -4.19 -2.72
C TRP A 104 -9.84 -4.23 -3.01
N ILE A 105 -9.02 -3.43 -2.31
CA ILE A 105 -7.55 -3.47 -2.45
C ILE A 105 -7.00 -4.85 -2.09
N LEU A 106 -7.44 -5.42 -0.97
CA LEU A 106 -6.98 -6.75 -0.52
C LEU A 106 -7.47 -7.88 -1.43
N ASP A 107 -8.63 -7.72 -2.08
CA ASP A 107 -9.10 -8.64 -3.10
C ASP A 107 -8.26 -8.55 -4.37
N CYS A 108 -7.90 -7.34 -4.80
CA CYS A 108 -6.94 -7.15 -5.89
C CYS A 108 -5.57 -7.74 -5.55
N PHE A 109 -5.09 -7.59 -4.31
CA PHE A 109 -3.85 -8.22 -3.85
C PHE A 109 -3.89 -9.74 -4.03
N ARG A 110 -4.97 -10.41 -3.59
CA ARG A 110 -5.15 -11.86 -3.80
C ARG A 110 -5.15 -12.24 -5.28
N GLN A 111 -5.85 -11.48 -6.12
CA GLN A 111 -5.93 -11.78 -7.56
C GLN A 111 -4.62 -11.52 -8.31
N ILE A 112 -3.90 -10.46 -7.94
CA ILE A 112 -2.64 -10.08 -8.58
C ILE A 112 -1.53 -11.05 -8.18
N MET A 113 -1.41 -11.34 -6.88
CA MET A 113 -0.36 -12.22 -6.33
C MET A 113 -0.65 -13.72 -6.49
N GLU A 114 -1.88 -14.08 -6.86
CA GLU A 114 -2.39 -15.45 -7.10
C GLU A 114 -2.47 -16.30 -5.83
N ASP A 115 -1.36 -16.47 -5.12
CA ASP A 115 -1.31 -17.19 -3.84
C ASP A 115 -0.86 -16.25 -2.73
N THR A 116 -1.77 -15.96 -1.80
CA THR A 116 -1.48 -15.17 -0.60
C THR A 116 -1.63 -15.98 0.70
N SER A 117 -1.71 -17.31 0.61
CA SER A 117 -1.89 -18.16 1.80
C SER A 117 -0.67 -18.14 2.73
N LYS A 118 0.50 -17.76 2.18
CA LYS A 118 1.75 -17.59 2.93
C LYS A 118 1.84 -16.28 3.70
N THR A 119 0.91 -15.33 3.53
CA THR A 119 0.90 -14.11 4.33
C THR A 119 0.33 -14.39 5.72
N GLU A 120 1.24 -14.48 6.68
CA GLU A 120 0.95 -14.79 8.07
C GLU A 120 0.64 -13.53 8.89
N SER A 121 1.17 -12.37 8.50
CA SER A 121 1.02 -11.14 9.26
C SER A 121 0.84 -9.91 8.38
N PHE A 122 -0.04 -9.01 8.80
CA PHE A 122 -0.13 -7.65 8.29
C PHE A 122 0.38 -6.65 9.30
N ILE A 123 1.32 -5.80 8.89
CA ILE A 123 1.78 -4.63 9.66
C ILE A 123 1.03 -3.41 9.15
N MET A 124 0.28 -2.71 10.01
CA MET A 124 -0.55 -1.57 9.61
C MET A 124 -0.62 -0.50 10.68
N ASP A 125 -1.23 0.65 10.38
CA ASP A 125 -1.55 1.63 11.41
C ASP A 125 -2.76 1.16 12.27
N CYS A 126 -3.37 2.06 13.05
CA CYS A 126 -4.57 1.70 13.83
C CYS A 126 -5.90 2.03 13.12
N ALA A 127 -5.91 2.16 11.78
CA ALA A 127 -7.10 2.47 11.01
C ALA A 127 -8.12 1.33 11.09
N GLN A 128 -9.31 1.66 11.60
CA GLN A 128 -10.39 0.69 11.77
C GLN A 128 -10.82 0.04 10.44
N ALA A 129 -10.77 0.81 9.34
CA ALA A 129 -11.09 0.31 8.00
C ALA A 129 -10.11 -0.77 7.54
N GLU A 130 -8.80 -0.56 7.75
CA GLU A 130 -7.75 -1.52 7.38
C GLU A 130 -7.84 -2.79 8.22
N ILE A 131 -7.94 -2.63 9.55
CA ILE A 131 -8.10 -3.75 10.48
C ILE A 131 -9.32 -4.59 10.13
N ALA A 132 -10.47 -3.95 9.88
CA ALA A 132 -11.70 -4.65 9.54
C ALA A 132 -11.65 -5.32 8.17
N ALA A 133 -10.88 -4.78 7.22
CA ALA A 133 -10.69 -5.37 5.89
C ALA A 133 -9.79 -6.60 5.96
N VAL A 134 -8.65 -6.53 6.66
CA VAL A 134 -7.73 -7.69 6.82
C VAL A 134 -8.42 -8.82 7.58
N LYS A 135 -9.14 -8.52 8.68
CA LYS A 135 -9.95 -9.53 9.37
C LYS A 135 -10.99 -10.20 8.49
N LEU A 136 -11.48 -9.51 7.46
CA LEU A 136 -12.47 -10.08 6.53
C LEU A 136 -11.82 -10.97 5.47
N THR A 137 -10.72 -10.51 4.85
CA THR A 137 -10.10 -11.12 3.67
C THR A 137 -8.98 -12.11 3.99
N HIS A 138 -8.28 -11.93 5.12
CA HIS A 138 -7.13 -12.75 5.56
C HIS A 138 -7.30 -13.16 7.03
N ARG A 139 -8.38 -13.92 7.31
CA ARG A 139 -8.81 -14.26 8.69
C ARG A 139 -7.75 -14.96 9.55
N GLN A 140 -6.84 -15.69 8.92
CA GLN A 140 -5.79 -16.44 9.61
C GLN A 140 -4.54 -15.58 9.87
N ALA A 141 -4.41 -14.43 9.19
CA ALA A 141 -3.25 -13.56 9.37
C ALA A 141 -3.35 -12.76 10.67
N HIS A 142 -2.22 -12.60 11.35
CA HIS A 142 -2.08 -11.73 12.49
C HIS A 142 -2.06 -10.26 12.07
N ILE A 143 -2.56 -9.38 12.93
CA ILE A 143 -2.48 -7.93 12.73
C ILE A 143 -1.49 -7.38 13.75
N VAL A 144 -0.44 -6.75 13.26
CA VAL A 144 0.60 -6.11 14.06
C VAL A 144 0.54 -4.60 13.82
N LEU A 145 0.47 -3.82 14.89
CA LEU A 145 0.52 -2.37 14.77
C LEU A 145 1.94 -1.91 14.43
N CYS A 146 2.05 -1.04 13.44
CA CYS A 146 3.31 -0.49 12.97
C CYS A 146 4.01 0.28 14.10
N SER A 147 5.23 -0.14 14.43
CA SER A 147 6.03 0.46 15.50
C SER A 147 6.29 1.95 15.28
N PHE A 148 6.45 2.38 14.02
CA PHE A 148 6.60 3.80 13.68
C PHE A 148 5.35 4.60 14.06
N HIS A 149 4.15 4.13 13.68
CA HIS A 149 2.90 4.79 14.00
C HIS A 149 2.61 4.80 15.50
N VAL A 150 2.88 3.68 16.17
CA VAL A 150 2.79 3.56 17.63
C VAL A 150 3.72 4.57 18.32
N CYS A 151 5.02 4.58 17.97
CA CYS A 151 5.99 5.52 18.53
C CYS A 151 5.60 6.98 18.25
N ARG A 152 5.05 7.27 17.07
CA ARG A 152 4.60 8.62 16.70
C ARG A 152 3.38 9.04 17.52
N ALA A 153 2.44 8.13 17.77
CA ALA A 153 1.30 8.37 18.63
C ALA A 153 1.75 8.65 20.08
N PHE A 154 2.66 7.84 20.61
CA PHE A 154 3.24 8.06 21.94
C PHE A 154 4.03 9.37 22.02
N CYS A 155 4.87 9.72 21.03
CA CYS A 155 5.63 10.99 21.06
C CYS A 155 4.69 12.21 21.12
N ARG A 156 3.50 12.14 20.52
CA ARG A 156 2.48 13.21 20.58
C ARG A 156 1.79 13.33 21.94
N LYS A 157 1.68 12.24 22.70
CA LYS A 157 0.90 12.19 23.95
C LYS A 157 1.75 12.27 25.21
N THR A 158 2.99 11.81 25.17
CA THR A 158 3.88 11.83 26.34
C THR A 158 4.26 13.25 26.74
N ARG A 159 4.22 13.52 28.05
CA ARG A 159 4.68 14.78 28.66
C ARG A 159 6.10 14.66 29.25
N ASN A 160 6.66 13.46 29.34
CA ASN A 160 8.01 13.25 29.83
C ASN A 160 9.02 13.65 28.74
N PRO A 161 9.88 14.66 28.97
CA PRO A 161 10.79 15.18 27.94
C PRO A 161 11.86 14.17 27.51
N ILE A 162 12.33 13.31 28.42
CA ILE A 162 13.34 12.27 28.12
C ILE A 162 12.73 11.23 27.17
N VAL A 163 11.55 10.71 27.53
CA VAL A 163 10.83 9.72 26.71
C VAL A 163 10.43 10.32 25.37
N LYS A 164 9.97 11.59 25.35
CA LYS A 164 9.63 12.30 24.11
C LYS A 164 10.82 12.39 23.17
N ASN A 165 11.98 12.81 23.67
CA ASN A 165 13.20 12.90 22.87
C ASN A 165 13.61 11.54 22.31
N TYR A 166 13.53 10.47 23.10
CA TYR A 166 13.81 9.11 22.63
C TYR A 166 12.86 8.68 21.51
N LEU A 167 11.55 8.74 21.74
CA LEU A 167 10.53 8.35 20.75
C LEU A 167 10.63 9.17 19.47
N CYS A 168 10.84 10.48 19.59
CA CYS A 168 10.95 11.34 18.42
C CYS A 168 12.22 11.06 17.60
N ARG A 169 13.30 10.52 18.18
CA ARG A 169 14.45 9.99 17.41
C ARG A 169 14.10 8.72 16.64
N LEU A 170 13.24 7.85 17.18
CA LEU A 170 12.81 6.62 16.51
C LEU A 170 11.89 6.89 15.30
N VAL A 171 11.15 7.99 15.32
CA VAL A 171 10.23 8.37 14.22
C VAL A 171 10.79 9.45 13.30
N GLN A 172 12.07 9.79 13.43
CA GLN A 172 12.75 10.64 12.46
C GLN A 172 13.07 9.82 11.20
N CYS A 173 12.45 10.16 10.07
CA CYS A 173 12.99 9.78 8.77
C CYS A 173 14.33 10.51 8.59
N LYS A 174 15.44 9.85 8.93
CA LYS A 174 16.75 10.32 8.49
C LYS A 174 16.72 10.31 6.97
N ARG A 175 16.77 11.50 6.34
CA ARG A 175 17.21 11.56 4.94
C ARG A 175 18.60 10.93 4.95
N ARG A 176 18.77 9.81 4.25
CA ARG A 176 20.12 9.33 3.96
C ARG A 176 20.77 10.44 3.15
N SER A 177 21.78 11.08 3.72
CA SER A 177 22.75 11.84 2.95
C SER A 177 23.40 10.83 2.01
N GLU A 178 23.03 10.90 0.73
CA GLU A 178 23.81 10.32 -0.36
C GLU A 178 25.16 11.06 -0.48
#